data_AF-A0A928MDW6-F1
#
_entry.id   AF-A0A928MDW6-F1
#
_cell.length_a   1.000
_cell.length_b   1.000
_cell.length_c   1.000
_cell.angle_alpha   90.00
_cell.angle_beta   90.00
_cell.angle_gamma   90.00
#
_symmetry.space_group_name_H-M   'P 1'
#
loop_
_entity.id
_entity.type
_entity.pdbx_description
1 polymer ?
#
loop_
_entity_poly.entity_id
_entity_poly.type
_entity_poly.pdbx_seq_one_letter_code
_entity_poly.pdbx_strand_id
1 'polypeptide(L)'
;MDNERAIKKNLATIGEDYDTISDSLKKHLVSIQDIVNRKVEEQCVAIKTLQDSDLSVSSVCSELNISRNTAYRYNGLLRRYIESCSDQLADSNPLAIVERLKNENAEKQKQIYLMLDRDIDILSLKSTINQRDRLLQNNKQLLEQKNNRITELTKDCLQLRIALEQSNPKHPLIVFQQK
;
A
#
# COMPACT_ATOMS: atom_id res chain seq x y z
N MET A 1 -37.93 22.15 4.58
CA MET A 1 -37.34 21.93 5.93
C MET A 1 -37.91 22.99 6.84
N ASP A 2 -38.19 22.66 8.09
CA ASP A 2 -38.71 23.63 9.05
C ASP A 2 -37.58 24.60 9.45
N ASN A 3 -37.69 25.86 9.03
CA ASN A 3 -36.66 26.88 9.24
C ASN A 3 -36.36 27.08 10.72
N GLU A 4 -37.38 27.03 11.58
CA GLU A 4 -37.20 27.21 13.01
C GLU A 4 -36.30 26.11 13.60
N ARG A 5 -36.53 24.86 13.20
CA ARG A 5 -35.71 23.72 13.62
C ARG A 5 -34.26 23.85 13.17
N ALA A 6 -34.03 24.31 11.94
CA ALA A 6 -32.68 24.54 11.41
C ALA A 6 -31.96 25.66 12.17
N ILE A 7 -32.65 26.77 12.44
CA ILE A 7 -32.11 27.91 13.19
C ILE A 7 -31.77 27.49 14.61
N LYS A 8 -32.67 26.79 15.32
CA LYS A 8 -32.44 26.25 16.68
C LYS A 8 -31.18 25.39 16.74
N LYS A 9 -30.98 24.51 15.76
CA LYS A 9 -29.78 23.66 15.68
C LYS A 9 -28.50 24.48 15.46
N ASN A 10 -28.55 25.46 14.56
CA ASN A 10 -27.39 26.29 14.25
C ASN A 10 -27.01 27.21 15.42
N LEU A 11 -27.99 27.79 16.12
CA LEU A 11 -27.77 28.59 17.32
C LEU A 11 -27.16 27.78 18.47
N ALA A 12 -27.68 26.58 18.73
CA ALA A 12 -27.10 25.69 19.74
C ALA A 12 -25.62 25.34 19.44
N THR A 13 -25.23 25.29 18.16
CA THR A 13 -23.84 25.02 17.76
C THR A 13 -22.90 26.18 18.11
N ILE A 14 -23.42 27.41 18.17
CA ILE A 14 -22.66 28.61 18.55
C ILE A 14 -22.89 29.03 20.01
N GLY A 15 -23.58 28.20 20.80
CA GLY A 15 -23.83 28.44 22.22
C GLY A 15 -24.96 29.43 22.52
N GLU A 16 -25.85 29.68 21.56
CA GLU A 16 -26.98 30.60 21.69
C GLU A 16 -28.31 29.84 21.79
N ASP A 17 -29.27 30.38 22.54
CA ASP A 17 -30.62 29.83 22.66
C ASP A 17 -31.62 30.64 21.82
N TYR A 18 -32.47 29.95 21.06
CA TYR A 18 -33.47 30.58 20.21
C TYR A 18 -34.52 31.32 21.04
N ASP A 19 -34.88 30.79 22.21
CA ASP A 19 -35.98 31.33 23.00
C ASP A 19 -35.59 32.62 23.74
N THR A 20 -34.29 32.83 24.00
CA THR A 20 -33.75 34.04 24.65
C THR A 20 -33.58 35.23 23.71
N ILE A 21 -33.69 35.02 22.40
CA ILE A 21 -33.46 36.04 21.37
C ILE A 21 -34.73 36.86 21.10
N SER A 22 -34.57 38.15 20.80
CA SER A 22 -35.69 39.05 20.45
C SER A 22 -36.39 38.66 19.14
N ASP A 23 -37.68 38.93 19.05
CA ASP A 23 -38.48 38.60 17.85
C ASP A 23 -37.99 39.30 16.58
N SER A 24 -37.40 40.49 16.71
CA SER A 24 -36.77 41.19 15.58
C SER A 24 -35.59 40.40 15.03
N LEU A 25 -34.75 39.85 15.91
CA LEU A 25 -33.59 39.07 15.49
C LEU A 25 -34.00 37.70 14.96
N LYS A 26 -35.04 37.07 15.55
CA LYS A 26 -35.65 35.84 15.01
C LYS A 26 -36.11 36.01 13.56
N LYS A 27 -36.74 37.14 13.22
CA LYS A 27 -37.14 37.46 11.83
C LYS A 27 -35.93 37.53 10.88
N HIS A 28 -34.84 38.17 11.31
CA HIS A 28 -33.61 38.21 10.53
C HIS A 28 -32.99 36.82 10.36
N LEU A 29 -32.98 35.99 11.41
CA LEU A 29 -32.50 34.62 11.34
C LEU A 29 -33.30 33.77 10.34
N VAL A 30 -34.62 33.95 10.29
CA VAL A 30 -35.46 33.30 9.27
C VAL A 30 -35.06 33.75 7.86
N SER A 31 -34.92 35.05 7.62
CA SER A 31 -34.49 35.55 6.30
C SER A 31 -33.09 35.07 5.90
N ILE A 32 -32.15 35.01 6.85
CA ILE A 32 -30.82 34.44 6.63
C ILE A 32 -30.95 32.96 6.26
N GLN A 33 -31.73 32.20 7.02
CA GLN A 33 -31.93 30.77 6.77
C GLN A 33 -32.58 30.52 5.39
N ASP A 34 -33.51 31.37 4.96
CA ASP A 34 -34.10 31.29 3.62
C ASP A 34 -33.05 31.51 2.52
N ILE A 35 -32.18 32.50 2.69
CA ILE A 35 -31.07 32.76 1.76
C ILE A 35 -30.12 31.56 1.73
N VAL A 36 -29.77 31.00 2.89
CA VAL A 36 -28.91 29.82 3.01
C VAL A 36 -29.55 28.63 2.29
N ASN A 37 -30.83 28.34 2.56
CA ASN A 37 -31.54 27.23 1.93
C ASN A 37 -31.55 27.36 0.40
N ARG A 38 -31.86 28.56 -0.11
CA ARG A 38 -31.82 28.84 -1.55
C ARG A 38 -30.41 28.64 -2.13
N LYS A 39 -29.37 29.11 -1.44
CA LYS A 39 -27.98 28.95 -1.90
C LYS A 39 -27.54 27.48 -1.91
N VAL A 40 -27.98 26.70 -0.92
CA VAL A 40 -27.76 25.25 -0.88
C VAL A 40 -28.47 24.56 -2.04
N GLU A 41 -29.71 24.96 -2.34
CA GLU A 41 -30.46 24.41 -3.48
C GLU A 41 -29.78 24.75 -4.82
N GLU A 42 -29.35 26.00 -5.02
CA GLU A 42 -28.57 26.42 -6.19
C GLU A 42 -27.29 25.57 -6.35
N GLN A 43 -26.58 25.30 -5.25
CA GLN A 43 -25.40 24.44 -5.27
C GLN A 43 -25.74 22.99 -5.63
N CYS A 44 -26.80 22.43 -5.06
CA CYS A 44 -27.25 21.08 -5.39
C CYS A 44 -27.63 20.96 -6.87
N VAL A 45 -28.30 21.96 -7.44
CA VAL A 45 -28.62 22.01 -8.88
C VAL A 45 -27.33 22.07 -9.70
N ALA A 46 -26.40 22.97 -9.37
CA ALA A 46 -25.14 23.10 -10.09
C ALA A 46 -24.32 21.79 -10.07
N ILE A 47 -24.25 21.11 -8.92
CA ILE A 47 -23.58 19.80 -8.81
C ILE A 47 -24.25 18.77 -9.71
N LYS A 48 -25.58 18.68 -9.69
CA LYS A 48 -26.32 17.76 -10.57
C LYS A 48 -26.08 18.07 -12.04
N THR A 49 -26.16 19.33 -12.44
CA THR A 49 -25.86 19.74 -13.82
C THR A 49 -24.44 19.35 -14.23
N LEU A 50 -23.47 19.51 -13.32
CA LEU A 50 -22.09 19.11 -13.58
C LEU A 50 -21.93 17.58 -13.70
N GLN A 51 -22.68 16.81 -12.91
CA GLN A 51 -22.75 15.35 -13.02
C GLN A 51 -23.43 14.90 -14.33
N ASP A 52 -24.51 15.57 -14.72
CA ASP A 52 -25.29 15.25 -15.92
C ASP A 52 -24.59 15.71 -17.21
N SER A 53 -23.62 16.63 -17.11
CA SER A 53 -22.83 17.13 -18.23
C SER A 53 -21.75 16.16 -18.75
N ASP A 54 -21.81 14.89 -18.34
CA ASP A 54 -20.86 13.86 -18.77
C ASP A 54 -20.99 13.54 -20.28
N LEU A 55 -19.87 13.61 -20.99
CA LEU A 55 -19.75 13.40 -22.44
C LEU A 55 -19.53 11.92 -22.78
N SER A 56 -20.40 11.06 -22.26
CA SER A 56 -20.39 9.65 -22.61
C SER A 56 -20.87 9.41 -24.06
N VAL A 57 -20.39 8.34 -24.70
CA VAL A 57 -20.91 7.90 -26.00
C VAL A 57 -22.43 7.71 -25.96
N SER A 58 -22.98 7.28 -24.83
CA SER A 58 -24.42 7.10 -24.67
C SER A 58 -25.17 8.43 -24.67
N SER A 59 -24.72 9.42 -23.89
CA SER A 59 -25.40 10.72 -23.79
C SER A 59 -25.41 11.43 -25.14
N VAL A 60 -24.26 11.46 -25.83
CA VAL A 60 -24.14 12.07 -27.16
C VAL A 60 -24.99 11.34 -28.21
N CYS A 61 -25.03 10.01 -28.21
CA CYS A 61 -25.89 9.26 -29.15
C CYS A 61 -27.38 9.55 -28.91
N SER A 62 -27.79 9.63 -27.65
CA SER A 62 -29.16 9.97 -27.28
C SER A 62 -29.53 11.38 -27.73
N GLU A 63 -28.64 12.35 -27.55
CA GLU A 63 -28.87 13.75 -27.95
C GLU A 63 -28.91 13.93 -29.47
N LEU A 64 -28.08 13.19 -30.20
CA LEU A 64 -28.07 13.17 -31.67
C LEU A 64 -29.18 12.29 -32.28
N ASN A 65 -29.99 11.60 -31.46
CA ASN A 65 -30.97 10.61 -31.91
C ASN A 65 -30.39 9.53 -32.84
N ILE A 66 -29.17 9.06 -32.55
CA ILE A 66 -28.54 7.95 -33.27
C ILE A 66 -28.41 6.72 -32.39
N SER A 67 -28.45 5.54 -33.00
CA SER A 67 -28.18 4.30 -32.26
C SER A 67 -26.70 4.24 -31.83
N ARG A 68 -26.41 3.68 -30.64
CA ARG A 68 -25.02 3.40 -30.23
C ARG A 68 -24.28 2.56 -31.28
N ASN A 69 -24.97 1.59 -31.89
CA ASN A 69 -24.41 0.78 -32.97
C ASN A 69 -23.89 1.64 -34.13
N THR A 70 -24.54 2.77 -34.44
CA THR A 70 -24.07 3.73 -35.44
C THR A 70 -22.74 4.36 -35.02
N ALA A 71 -22.59 4.74 -33.75
CA ALA A 71 -21.34 5.30 -33.24
C ALA A 71 -20.15 4.32 -33.25
N TYR A 72 -20.42 3.02 -33.12
CA TYR A 72 -19.40 1.96 -33.18
C TYR A 72 -19.08 1.46 -34.61
N ARG A 73 -19.81 1.90 -35.64
CA ARG A 73 -19.53 1.57 -37.05
C ARG A 73 -18.32 2.34 -37.60
N TYR A 74 -17.87 2.01 -38.81
CA TYR A 74 -16.76 2.66 -39.52
C TYR A 74 -15.50 2.86 -38.64
N ASN A 75 -14.91 1.75 -38.18
CA ASN A 75 -13.74 1.72 -37.28
C ASN A 75 -13.92 2.51 -35.97
N GLY A 76 -15.17 2.76 -35.56
CA GLY A 76 -15.49 3.50 -34.35
C GLY A 76 -15.03 4.96 -34.40
N LEU A 77 -14.98 5.59 -35.58
CA LEU A 77 -14.53 6.99 -35.72
C LEU A 77 -15.33 7.92 -34.79
N LEU A 78 -16.67 7.81 -34.80
CA LEU A 78 -17.56 8.65 -33.99
C LEU A 78 -17.32 8.41 -32.49
N ARG A 79 -17.22 7.14 -32.08
CA ARG A 79 -16.87 6.77 -30.70
C ARG A 79 -15.54 7.41 -30.27
N ARG A 80 -14.48 7.24 -31.06
CA ARG A 80 -13.14 7.79 -30.76
C ARG A 80 -13.14 9.32 -30.71
N TYR A 81 -13.95 9.96 -31.55
CA TYR A 81 -14.10 11.41 -31.54
C TYR A 81 -14.78 11.88 -30.25
N ILE A 82 -15.89 11.24 -29.85
CA ILE A 82 -16.58 11.52 -28.59
C ILE A 82 -15.65 11.30 -27.39
N GLU A 83 -14.93 10.18 -27.37
CA GLU A 83 -13.95 9.87 -26.32
C GLU A 83 -12.85 10.93 -26.25
N SER A 84 -12.29 11.35 -27.39
CA SER A 84 -11.28 12.43 -27.42
C SER A 84 -11.81 13.75 -26.88
N CYS A 85 -13.07 14.10 -27.16
CA CYS A 85 -13.70 15.31 -26.60
C CYS A 85 -13.97 15.15 -25.10
N SER A 86 -14.41 13.97 -24.66
CA SER A 86 -14.61 13.64 -23.26
C SER A 86 -13.30 13.73 -22.47
N ASP A 87 -12.19 13.23 -23.02
CA ASP A 87 -10.87 13.29 -22.39
C ASP A 87 -10.40 14.74 -22.21
N GLN A 88 -10.60 15.59 -23.22
CA GLN A 88 -10.30 17.03 -23.12
C GLN A 88 -11.14 17.72 -22.05
N LEU A 89 -12.40 17.32 -21.91
CA LEU A 89 -13.30 17.89 -20.91
C LEU A 89 -12.97 17.38 -19.49
N ALA A 90 -12.55 16.12 -19.36
CA ALA A 90 -12.22 15.48 -18.10
C ALA A 90 -11.09 16.21 -17.35
N ASP A 91 -10.14 16.80 -18.08
CA ASP A 91 -9.08 17.63 -17.50
C ASP A 91 -9.58 18.97 -16.94
N SER A 92 -10.77 19.41 -17.35
CA SER A 92 -11.40 20.64 -16.87
C SER A 92 -12.51 20.41 -15.84
N ASN A 93 -13.05 19.19 -15.76
CA ASN A 93 -14.16 18.84 -14.86
C ASN A 93 -13.64 18.54 -13.44
N PRO A 94 -13.99 19.36 -12.41
CA PRO A 94 -13.54 19.15 -11.05
C PRO A 94 -13.92 17.78 -10.46
N LEU A 95 -15.07 17.22 -10.82
CA LEU A 95 -15.50 15.90 -10.31
C LEU A 95 -14.63 14.77 -10.88
N ALA A 96 -14.32 14.83 -12.18
CA ALA A 96 -13.45 13.86 -12.84
C ALA A 96 -12.02 13.94 -12.28
N ILE A 97 -11.51 15.15 -11.99
CA ILE A 97 -10.21 15.34 -11.34
C ILE A 97 -10.20 14.70 -9.95
N VAL A 98 -11.25 14.93 -9.15
CA VAL A 98 -11.35 14.35 -7.80
C VAL A 98 -11.36 12.82 -7.86
N GLU A 99 -12.10 12.23 -8.80
CA GLU A 99 -12.15 10.78 -8.97
C GLU A 99 -10.79 10.21 -9.42
N ARG A 100 -10.14 10.84 -10.40
CA ARG A 100 -8.77 10.49 -10.83
C ARG A 100 -7.80 10.51 -9.66
N LEU A 101 -7.80 11.59 -8.87
CA LEU A 101 -6.91 11.71 -7.70
C LEU A 101 -7.20 10.65 -6.63
N LYS A 102 -8.47 10.29 -6.40
CA LYS A 102 -8.82 9.18 -5.49
C LYS A 102 -8.24 7.85 -5.97
N ASN A 103 -8.37 7.57 -7.26
CA ASN A 103 -7.86 6.34 -7.86
C ASN A 103 -6.32 6.29 -7.82
N GLU A 104 -5.66 7.39 -8.18
CA GLU A 104 -4.20 7.52 -8.05
C GLU A 104 -3.71 7.32 -6.61
N ASN A 105 -4.44 7.88 -5.64
CA ASN A 105 -4.09 7.74 -4.24
C ASN A 105 -4.24 6.29 -3.76
N ALA A 106 -5.31 5.60 -4.19
CA ALA A 106 -5.50 4.18 -3.88
C ALA A 106 -4.39 3.31 -4.48
N GLU A 107 -3.98 3.58 -5.73
CA GLU A 107 -2.91 2.82 -6.38
C GLU A 107 -1.55 3.09 -5.72
N LYS A 108 -1.24 4.35 -5.39
CA LYS A 108 -0.03 4.69 -4.64
C LYS A 108 0.00 4.01 -3.26
N GLN A 109 -1.14 3.98 -2.57
CA GLN A 109 -1.26 3.30 -1.28
C GLN A 109 -0.96 1.80 -1.41
N LYS A 110 -1.47 1.16 -2.46
CA LYS A 110 -1.18 -0.26 -2.76
C LYS A 110 0.31 -0.48 -3.03
N GLN A 111 0.97 0.41 -3.77
CA GLN A 111 2.41 0.34 -4.00
C GLN A 111 3.22 0.47 -2.70
N ILE A 112 2.81 1.37 -1.79
CA ILE A 112 3.43 1.50 -0.47
C ILE A 112 3.34 0.18 0.31
N TYR A 113 2.18 -0.49 0.32
CA TYR A 113 2.04 -1.77 1.01
C TYR A 113 2.97 -2.84 0.44
N LEU A 114 3.09 -2.94 -0.89
CA LEU A 114 4.01 -3.88 -1.53
C LEU A 114 5.48 -3.60 -1.18
N MET A 115 5.85 -2.32 -1.04
CA MET A 115 7.19 -1.93 -0.62
C MET A 115 7.46 -2.30 0.85
N LEU A 116 6.47 -2.08 1.72
CA LEU A 116 6.57 -2.46 3.14
C LEU A 116 6.74 -3.96 3.31
N ASP A 117 5.94 -4.77 2.60
CA ASP A 117 6.07 -6.24 2.63
C ASP A 117 7.46 -6.69 2.17
N ARG A 118 7.96 -6.08 1.09
CA ARG A 118 9.32 -6.35 0.59
C ARG A 118 10.39 -5.98 1.62
N ASP A 119 10.24 -4.88 2.33
CA ASP A 119 11.20 -4.47 3.36
C ASP A 119 11.19 -5.44 4.55
N ILE A 120 10.02 -5.95 4.94
CA ILE A 120 9.87 -7.00 5.96
C ILE A 120 10.61 -8.27 5.54
N ASP A 121 10.45 -8.69 4.28
CA ASP A 121 11.14 -9.87 3.73
C ASP A 121 12.66 -9.68 3.73
N ILE A 122 13.14 -8.51 3.31
CA ILE A 122 14.57 -8.19 3.30
C ILE A 122 15.15 -8.22 4.71
N LEU A 123 14.45 -7.66 5.70
CA LEU A 123 14.88 -7.68 7.10
C LEU A 123 14.93 -9.12 7.65
N SER A 124 13.93 -9.93 7.32
CA SER A 124 13.88 -11.34 7.72
C SER A 124 15.02 -12.16 7.11
N LEU A 125 15.34 -11.92 5.84
CA LEU A 125 16.48 -12.56 5.16
C LEU A 125 17.81 -12.12 5.76
N LYS A 126 18.00 -10.81 6.03
CA LYS A 126 19.21 -10.30 6.69
C LYS A 126 19.41 -10.92 8.06
N SER A 127 18.35 -11.05 8.85
CA SER A 127 18.40 -11.72 10.15
C SER A 127 18.85 -13.18 10.03
N THR A 128 18.28 -13.91 9.06
CA THR A 128 18.64 -15.31 8.78
C THR A 128 20.11 -15.46 8.36
N ILE A 129 20.61 -14.56 7.51
CA ILE A 129 22.01 -14.54 7.08
C ILE A 129 22.92 -14.33 8.29
N ASN A 130 22.65 -13.33 9.12
CA ASN A 130 23.42 -13.04 10.32
C ASN A 130 23.47 -14.24 11.28
N GLN A 131 22.36 -14.98 11.43
CA GLN A 131 22.32 -16.19 12.25
C GLN A 131 23.18 -17.30 11.65
N ARG A 132 23.12 -17.51 10.32
CA ARG A 132 23.95 -18.49 9.61
C ARG A 132 25.44 -18.17 9.74
N ASP A 133 25.81 -16.90 9.61
CA ASP A 133 27.21 -16.47 9.72
C ASP A 133 27.78 -16.75 11.12
N ARG A 134 26.99 -16.47 12.18
CA ARG A 134 27.36 -16.82 13.56
C ARG A 134 27.55 -18.32 13.74
N LEU A 135 26.64 -19.14 13.21
CA LEU A 135 26.76 -20.59 13.27
C LEU A 135 27.99 -21.11 12.52
N LEU A 136 28.27 -20.56 11.33
CA LEU A 136 29.46 -20.89 10.56
C LEU A 136 30.74 -20.53 11.32
N GLN A 137 30.79 -19.36 11.95
CA GLN A 137 31.93 -18.95 12.77
C GLN A 137 32.16 -19.89 13.96
N ASN A 138 31.10 -20.22 14.70
CA ASN A 138 31.17 -21.17 15.81
C ASN A 138 31.63 -22.55 15.35
N ASN A 139 31.10 -23.06 14.24
CA ASN A 139 31.50 -24.35 13.69
C ASN A 139 32.96 -24.36 13.22
N LYS A 140 33.45 -23.27 12.62
CA LYS A 140 34.86 -23.14 12.24
C LYS A 140 35.78 -23.21 13.46
N GLN A 141 35.46 -22.47 14.54
CA GLN A 141 36.22 -22.52 15.78
C GLN A 141 36.22 -23.91 16.41
N LEU A 142 35.07 -24.58 16.42
CA LEU A 142 34.97 -25.95 16.95
C LEU A 142 35.78 -26.96 16.12
N LEU A 143 35.76 -26.83 14.79
CA LEU A 143 36.56 -27.67 13.91
C LEU A 143 38.06 -27.46 14.14
N GLU A 144 38.49 -26.21 14.31
CA GLU A 144 39.88 -25.87 14.63
C GLU A 144 40.31 -26.49 15.96
N GLN A 145 39.49 -26.35 17.02
CA GLN A 145 39.74 -26.98 18.31
C GLN A 145 39.86 -28.51 18.20
N LYS A 146 38.95 -29.15 17.46
CA LYS A 146 38.98 -30.60 17.23
C LYS A 146 40.22 -31.03 16.44
N ASN A 147 40.61 -30.29 15.41
CA ASN A 147 41.81 -30.58 14.61
C ASN A 147 43.08 -30.44 15.45
N ASN A 148 43.17 -29.41 16.29
CA ASN A 148 44.28 -29.24 17.22
C ASN A 148 44.36 -30.43 18.17
N ARG A 149 43.23 -30.85 18.74
CA ARG A 149 43.18 -32.02 19.64
C ARG A 149 43.57 -33.32 18.94
N ILE A 150 43.13 -33.55 17.70
CA ILE A 150 43.55 -34.71 16.89
C ILE A 150 45.06 -34.69 16.69
N THR A 151 45.63 -33.52 16.39
CA THR A 151 47.07 -33.36 16.17
C THR A 151 47.88 -33.66 17.43
N GLU A 152 47.43 -33.18 18.60
CA GLU A 152 48.02 -33.52 19.90
C GLU A 152 47.97 -35.03 20.16
N LEU A 153 46.79 -35.64 20.07
CA LEU A 153 46.62 -37.08 20.30
C LEU A 153 47.46 -37.92 19.34
N THR A 154 47.61 -37.48 18.09
CA THR A 154 48.47 -38.16 17.11
C THR A 154 49.95 -38.11 17.53
N LYS A 155 50.41 -36.98 18.06
CA LYS A 155 51.77 -36.85 18.62
C LYS A 155 51.96 -37.73 19.85
N ASP A 156 50.99 -37.74 20.77
CA ASP A 156 51.05 -38.57 21.98
C ASP A 156 51.10 -40.06 21.62
N CYS A 157 50.27 -40.52 20.68
CA CYS A 157 50.29 -41.89 20.17
C CYS A 157 51.64 -42.26 19.54
N LEU A 158 52.26 -41.36 18.78
CA LEU A 158 53.58 -41.58 18.18
C LEU A 158 54.66 -41.72 19.27
N GLN A 159 54.64 -40.84 20.28
CA GLN A 159 55.59 -40.90 21.40
C GLN A 159 55.45 -42.19 22.20
N LEU A 160 54.21 -42.58 22.52
CA LEU A 160 53.92 -43.84 23.20
C LEU A 160 54.41 -45.04 22.39
N ARG A 161 54.23 -45.04 21.06
CA ARG A 161 54.74 -46.09 20.19
C ARG A 161 56.27 -46.19 20.25
N ILE A 162 56.98 -45.06 20.14
CA ILE A 162 58.45 -45.02 20.23
C ILE A 162 58.91 -45.53 21.60
N ALA A 163 58.27 -45.08 22.69
CA ALA A 163 58.60 -45.54 24.04
C ALA A 163 58.38 -47.04 24.22
N LEU A 164 57.33 -47.60 23.61
CA LEU A 164 57.01 -49.02 23.65
C LEU A 164 58.06 -49.84 22.88
N GLU A 165 58.46 -49.37 21.70
CA GLU A 165 59.55 -49.95 20.90
C GLU A 165 60.90 -49.93 21.65
N GLN A 166 61.18 -48.88 22.44
CA GLN A 166 62.40 -48.76 23.25
C GLN A 166 62.37 -49.64 24.52
N SER A 167 61.19 -49.83 25.12
CA SER A 167 61.00 -50.64 26.34
C SER A 167 61.03 -52.16 26.11
N ASN A 168 60.95 -52.61 24.84
CA ASN A 168 60.82 -54.02 24.49
C ASN A 168 61.86 -54.43 23.43
N PRO A 169 63.15 -54.62 23.80
CA PRO A 169 64.25 -54.76 22.83
C PRO A 169 64.31 -56.11 22.09
N LYS A 170 63.27 -56.97 22.19
CA LYS A 170 63.24 -58.29 21.53
C LYS A 170 61.83 -58.73 21.14
N HIS A 171 61.27 -58.16 20.07
CA HIS A 171 60.43 -58.90 19.11
C HIS A 171 60.15 -58.03 17.87
N PRO A 172 60.57 -58.45 16.65
CA PRO A 172 60.22 -57.71 15.44
C PRO A 172 58.71 -57.83 15.17
N LEU A 173 58.05 -56.68 15.00
CA LEU A 173 56.67 -56.60 14.52
C LEU A 173 56.60 -57.23 13.11
N ILE A 174 55.86 -58.33 13.00
CA ILE A 174 55.57 -58.99 11.73
C ILE A 174 54.77 -58.00 10.87
N VAL A 175 55.39 -57.56 9.77
CA VAL A 175 54.75 -56.78 8.72
C VAL A 175 53.72 -57.69 8.03
N PHE A 176 52.44 -57.48 8.30
CA PHE A 176 51.38 -58.05 7.48
C PHE A 176 51.36 -57.31 6.14
N GLN A 177 52.00 -57.90 5.12
CA GLN A 177 51.71 -57.58 3.73
C GLN A 177 50.35 -58.17 3.39
N GLN A 178 49.36 -57.32 3.09
CA GLN A 178 48.13 -57.75 2.43
C GLN A 178 48.36 -57.71 0.91
N LYS A 179 48.13 -58.87 0.28
CA LYS A 179 47.90 -59.04 -1.16
C LYS A 179 46.50 -58.57 -1.54
#